data_AF-A0A932KHA1-F1
#
_entry.id   AF-A0A932KHA1-F1
#
_cell.length_a   1.000
_cell.length_b   1.000
_cell.length_c   1.000
_cell.angle_alpha   90.00
_cell.angle_beta   90.00
_cell.angle_gamma   90.00
#
_symmetry.space_group_name_H-M   'P 1'
#
loop_
_entity.id
_entity.type
_entity.pdbx_description
1 polymer ?
#
loop_
_entity_poly.entity_id
_entity_poly.type
_entity_poly.pdbx_seq_one_letter_code
_entity_poly.pdbx_strand_id
1 'polypeptide(L)' 'MELDKKAAAEVLNRILEQELAGVVRYTHYALMVYGYNRIPIVSWLREQANEGLSHAQQAGEMITQLGAHP' A
#
# COMPACT_ATOMS: atom_id res chain seq x y z
N MET A 1 24.61 2.05 -17.27
CA MET A 1 23.55 3.07 -17.22
C MET A 1 23.48 3.53 -15.78
N GLU A 2 23.60 4.83 -15.52
CA GLU A 2 23.48 5.36 -14.16
C GLU A 2 21.99 5.41 -13.76
N LEU A 3 21.68 5.10 -12.50
CA LEU A 3 20.30 5.13 -12.00
C LEU A 3 19.91 6.58 -11.68
N ASP A 4 18.82 7.06 -12.28
CA ASP A 4 18.21 8.33 -11.88
C ASP A 4 17.46 8.14 -10.54
N LYS A 5 18.17 8.40 -9.44
CA LYS A 5 17.65 8.25 -8.09
C LYS A 5 16.46 9.15 -7.80
N LYS A 6 16.41 10.34 -8.42
CA LYS A 6 15.31 11.30 -8.20
C LYS A 6 14.05 10.79 -8.86
N ALA A 7 14.12 10.40 -10.13
CA ALA A 7 12.99 9.83 -10.83
C ALA A 7 12.49 8.54 -10.15
N ALA A 8 13.41 7.70 -9.66
CA ALA A 8 13.05 6.49 -8.92
C ALA A 8 12.30 6.80 -7.60
N ALA A 9 12.79 7.77 -6.82
CA ALA A 9 12.13 8.20 -5.58
C ALA A 9 10.75 8.80 -5.82
N GLU A 10 10.57 9.59 -6.89
CA GLU A 10 9.26 10.14 -7.27
C GLU A 10 8.24 9.04 -7.62
N VAL A 11 8.66 7.99 -8.33
CA VAL A 11 7.80 6.85 -8.63
C VAL A 11 7.46 6.08 -7.36
N LEU A 12 8.44 5.83 -6.48
CA LEU A 12 8.21 5.12 -5.23
C LEU A 12 7.27 5.89 -4.29
N ASN A 13 7.35 7.23 -4.23
CA ASN A 13 6.41 8.04 -3.47
C ASN A 13 4.97 7.90 -3.97
N ARG A 14 4.78 7.87 -5.29
CA ARG A 14 3.45 7.62 -5.87
C ARG A 14 2.93 6.23 -5.52
N ILE A 15 3.80 5.22 -5.53
CA ILE A 15 3.44 3.86 -5.10
C ILE A 15 3.05 3.85 -3.62
N LEU A 16 3.86 4.48 -2.76
CA LEU A 16 3.59 4.60 -1.33
C LEU A 16 2.20 5.20 -1.05
N GLU A 17 1.89 6.33 -1.68
CA GLU A 17 0.58 7.00 -1.56
C GLU A 17 -0.57 6.11 -2.03
N GLN A 18 -0.39 5.41 -3.15
CA GLN A 18 -1.40 4.51 -3.72
C GLN A 18 -1.67 3.31 -2.82
N GLU A 19 -0.62 2.70 -2.28
CA GLU A 19 -0.70 1.55 -1.37
C GLU A 19 -1.39 1.95 -0.06
N LEU A 20 -0.98 3.06 0.56
CA LEU A 20 -1.63 3.57 1.78
C LEU A 20 -3.10 3.93 1.54
N ALA A 21 -3.43 4.53 0.39
CA ALA A 21 -4.82 4.76 0.02
C ALA A 21 -5.60 3.45 -0.21
N GLY A 22 -4.93 2.40 -0.72
CA GLY A 22 -5.44 1.04 -0.81
C GLY A 22 -5.78 0.45 0.57
N VAL A 23 -4.87 0.56 1.55
CA VAL A 23 -5.09 0.12 2.94
C VAL A 23 -6.34 0.75 3.53
N VAL A 24 -6.49 2.07 3.37
CA VAL A 24 -7.68 2.81 3.86
C VAL A 24 -8.95 2.28 3.17
N ARG A 25 -8.94 2.12 1.84
CA ARG A 25 -10.10 1.65 1.08
C ARG A 25 -10.52 0.23 1.45
N TYR A 26 -9.57 -0.71 1.50
CA TYR A 26 -9.87 -2.09 1.86
C TYR A 26 -10.39 -2.21 3.29
N THR A 27 -9.79 -1.46 4.22
CA THR A 27 -10.25 -1.39 5.61
C THR A 27 -11.66 -0.84 5.69
N HIS A 28 -11.95 0.26 4.98
CA HIS A 28 -13.28 0.86 4.93
C HIS A 28 -14.33 -0.13 4.38
N TYR A 29 -14.05 -0.77 3.24
CA TYR A 29 -14.99 -1.72 2.66
C TYR A 29 -15.19 -2.95 3.54
N ALA A 30 -14.17 -3.44 4.23
CA ALA A 30 -14.31 -4.56 5.17
C ALA A 30 -15.33 -4.29 6.28
N LEU A 31 -15.53 -3.02 6.67
CA LEU A 31 -16.54 -2.62 7.66
C LEU A 31 -17.95 -2.52 7.08
N MET A 32 -18.06 -2.35 5.76
CA MET A 32 -19.35 -2.17 5.07
C MET A 32 -19.98 -3.47 4.57
N VAL A 33 -19.26 -4.60 4.56
CA VAL A 33 -19.79 -5.88 4.08
C VAL A 33 -20.63 -6.56 5.16
N TYR A 34 -21.88 -6.92 4.82
CA TYR A 34 -22.83 -7.63 5.69
C TYR A 34 -23.50 -8.80 4.96
N GLY A 35 -24.22 -9.65 5.72
CA GLY A 35 -24.94 -10.81 5.19
C GLY A 35 -24.26 -12.16 5.43
N TYR A 36 -24.90 -13.24 4.95
CA TYR A 36 -24.52 -14.63 5.22
C TYR A 36 -23.10 -14.96 4.73
N ASN A 37 -22.73 -14.48 3.54
CA ASN A 37 -21.44 -14.76 2.90
C ASN A 37 -20.31 -13.77 3.27
N ARG A 38 -20.48 -12.94 4.30
CA ARG A 38 -19.52 -11.85 4.58
C ARG A 38 -18.15 -12.33 5.06
N ILE A 39 -18.07 -13.46 5.76
CA ILE A 39 -16.85 -13.91 6.44
C ILE A 39 -15.67 -14.03 5.46
N PRO A 40 -15.77 -14.78 4.35
CA PRO A 40 -14.64 -14.87 3.40
C PRO A 40 -14.31 -13.53 2.73
N ILE A 41 -15.31 -12.70 2.41
CA ILE A 41 -15.10 -11.40 1.75
C ILE A 41 -14.36 -10.43 2.67
N VAL A 42 -14.77 -10.36 3.95
CA VAL A 42 -14.12 -9.51 4.95
C VAL A 42 -12.70 -9.99 5.25
N SER A 43 -12.46 -11.31 5.30
CA SER A 43 -11.10 -11.87 5.45
C SER A 43 -10.20 -11.41 4.30
N TRP A 44 -10.68 -11.60 3.06
CA TRP A 44 -9.92 -11.21 1.88
C TRP A 44 -9.61 -9.71 1.85
N LEU A 45 -10.60 -8.84 2.15
CA LEU A 45 -10.36 -7.39 2.21
C LEU A 45 -9.31 -7.02 3.27
N ARG A 46 -9.30 -7.68 4.43
CA ARG A 46 -8.30 -7.44 5.48
C ARG A 46 -6.91 -7.92 5.08
N GLU A 47 -6.83 -9.06 4.40
CA GLU A 47 -5.57 -9.57 3.85
C GLU A 47 -4.97 -8.60 2.83
N GLN A 48 -5.80 -8.05 1.93
CA GLN A 48 -5.36 -7.04 0.96
C GLN A 48 -4.92 -5.72 1.64
N ALA A 49 -5.58 -5.31 2.73
CA ALA A 49 -5.13 -4.15 3.51
C ALA A 49 -3.75 -4.40 4.16
N ASN A 50 -3.50 -5.60 4.67
CA ASN A 50 -2.20 -5.95 5.26
C ASN A 50 -1.09 -6.03 4.20
N GLU A 51 -1.40 -6.61 3.03
CA GLU A 51 -0.48 -6.66 1.89
C GLU A 51 -0.10 -5.25 1.42
N GLY A 52 -1.08 -4.37 1.20
CA GLY A 52 -0.82 -2.98 0.82
C GLY A 52 0.02 -2.22 1.87
N LEU A 53 -0.20 -2.49 3.16
CA LEU A 53 0.63 -1.88 4.21
C LEU A 53 2.09 -2.37 4.13
N SER A 54 2.31 -3.65 3.83
CA SER A 54 3.67 -4.18 3.63
C SER A 54 4.34 -3.55 2.42
N HIS A 55 3.62 -3.39 1.31
CA HIS A 55 4.15 -2.71 0.11
C HIS A 55 4.49 -1.25 0.37
N ALA A 56 3.64 -0.53 1.10
CA ALA A 56 3.91 0.84 1.52
C ALA A 56 5.21 0.94 2.35
N GLN A 57 5.40 0.04 3.33
CA GLN A 57 6.63 0.00 4.12
C GLN A 57 7.86 -0.24 3.26
N GLN A 58 7.81 -1.22 2.36
CA GLN A 58 8.92 -1.52 1.44
C GLN A 58 9.25 -0.33 0.53
N ALA A 59 8.23 0.34 -0.03
CA ALA A 59 8.44 1.53 -0.84
C ALA A 59 9.12 2.65 -0.03
N GLY A 60 8.65 2.89 1.20
CA GLY A 60 9.24 3.86 2.14
C GLY A 60 10.71 3.56 2.45
N GLU A 61 11.04 2.30 2.73
CA GLU A 61 12.42 1.86 2.93
C GLU A 61 13.29 2.16 1.70
N MET A 62 12.81 1.83 0.50
CA MET A 62 13.54 2.11 -0.75
C MET A 62 13.74 3.62 -0.97
N ILE A 63 12.74 4.46 -0.67
CA ILE A 63 12.84 5.92 -0.76
C ILE A 63 13.97 6.43 0.15
N THR A 64 14.02 5.94 1.40
CA THR A 64 15.08 6.36 2.34
C THR A 64 16.47 5.86 1.94
N GLN A 65 16.58 4.66 1.36
CA GLN A 65 17.85 4.14 0.82
C GLN A 65 18.38 4.99 -0.34
N LEU A 66 17.50 5.64 -1.10
CA LEU A 66 17.86 6.59 -2.16
C LEU A 66 18.25 7.97 -1.62
N GLY A 67 18.16 8.20 -0.30
CA GLY A 67 18.45 9.48 0.35
C GLY A 67 17.31 10.50 0.26
N ALA A 68 16.10 10.05 -0.12
CA ALA A 68 14.89 10.87 -0.19
C ALA A 68 14.00 10.64 1.04
N HIS A 69 12.92 11.42 1.15
CA HIS A 69 11.94 11.30 2.21
C HIS A 69 10.58 10.86 1.65
N PRO A 70 9.94 9.85 2.28
CA PRO A 70 8.59 9.41 1.94
C PRO A 70 7.52 10.43 2.35
#